data_AF-A0A923XBM2-F1
#
_entry.id   AF-A0A923XBM2-F1
#
_cell.length_a   1.000
_cell.length_b   1.000
_cell.length_c   1.000
_cell.angle_alpha   90.00
_cell.angle_beta   90.00
_cell.angle_gamma   90.00
#
_symmetry.space_group_name_H-M   'P 1'
#
loop_
_entity.id
_entity.type
_entity.pdbx_description
1 polymer ?
#
loop_
_entity_poly.entity_id
_entity_poly.type
_entity_poly.pdbx_seq_one_letter_code
_entity_poly.pdbx_strand_id
1 'polypeptide(L)'
;MKNFRIVVLDYAKQQVDNPIANRVLGDMITSKQRNFVRTDENYVSLDKHDMIGTHFLIYETSDIFNPKMIFALRCTYEQRAKTHKVNLPLQDLAPKLPPDCKEALDKYRASHPSLVDCNAWFVEPEYSFKNSGINLSDIGFALVCLQILRMGHDHFIACTNEKYKAHRWLANAADFPKNFEFIHPVVPDKHMMILTEKFNMPFIKSVYEQHKDLFDNLLELTPDVPGYKTMPETIKAQFNITTEKIAPSEVKKAG
;
A
#
# COMPACT_ATOMS: atom_id res chain seq x y z
N MET A 1 -14.00 -9.19 -11.83
CA MET A 1 -13.68 -9.22 -10.39
C MET A 1 -14.86 -8.71 -9.55
N LYS A 2 -16.03 -9.37 -9.62
CA LYS A 2 -17.24 -8.89 -8.91
C LYS A 2 -17.23 -9.21 -7.40
N ASN A 3 -16.41 -10.16 -6.97
CA ASN A 3 -16.32 -10.63 -5.59
C ASN A 3 -15.08 -10.10 -4.88
N PHE A 4 -14.61 -8.92 -5.26
CA PHE A 4 -13.48 -8.27 -4.58
C PHE A 4 -13.83 -6.85 -4.22
N ARG A 5 -13.26 -6.36 -3.12
CA ARG A 5 -13.37 -4.96 -2.71
C ARG A 5 -12.02 -4.43 -2.23
N ILE A 6 -11.65 -3.25 -2.72
CA ILE A 6 -10.52 -2.49 -2.19
C ILE A 6 -11.01 -1.66 -0.99
N VAL A 7 -10.23 -1.68 0.08
CA VAL A 7 -10.37 -0.77 1.23
C VAL A 7 -9.04 -0.06 1.44
N VAL A 8 -9.09 1.28 1.53
CA VAL A 8 -7.95 2.11 1.92
C VAL A 8 -8.26 2.68 3.30
N LEU A 9 -7.53 2.24 4.32
CA LEU A 9 -7.62 2.79 5.68
C LEU A 9 -6.43 3.71 5.93
N ASP A 10 -6.68 5.02 5.94
CA ASP A 10 -5.64 6.03 6.15
C ASP A 10 -5.63 6.57 7.59
N TYR A 11 -4.49 6.51 8.27
CA TYR A 11 -4.27 7.15 9.55
C TYR A 11 -5.31 6.77 10.64
N ALA A 12 -5.44 5.46 10.90
CA ALA A 12 -6.43 4.90 11.82
C ALA A 12 -6.47 5.57 13.21
N LYS A 13 -5.35 6.12 13.69
CA LYS A 13 -5.27 6.87 14.95
C LYS A 13 -6.24 8.06 15.04
N GLN A 14 -6.58 8.68 13.91
CA GLN A 14 -7.53 9.80 13.83
C GLN A 14 -8.98 9.33 13.59
N GLN A 15 -9.20 8.02 13.51
CA GLN A 15 -10.50 7.41 13.21
C GLN A 15 -10.91 6.37 14.27
N VAL A 16 -10.36 6.47 15.48
CA VAL A 16 -10.58 5.49 16.57
C VAL A 16 -12.04 5.40 17.02
N ASP A 17 -12.85 6.41 16.72
CA ASP A 17 -14.29 6.41 17.03
C ASP A 17 -15.14 5.94 15.84
N ASN A 18 -14.53 5.68 14.67
CA ASN A 18 -15.23 5.16 13.50
C ASN A 18 -15.33 3.62 13.59
N PRO A 19 -16.55 3.07 13.73
CA PRO A 19 -16.73 1.62 13.91
C PRO A 19 -16.28 0.81 12.68
N ILE A 20 -16.37 1.38 11.48
CA ILE A 20 -15.92 0.71 10.25
C ILE A 20 -14.38 0.66 10.22
N ALA A 21 -13.71 1.77 10.56
CA ALA A 21 -12.25 1.81 10.65
C ALA A 21 -11.72 0.83 11.70
N ASN A 22 -12.37 0.75 12.87
CA ASN A 22 -12.02 -0.20 13.92
C ASN A 22 -12.20 -1.65 13.49
N ARG A 23 -13.28 -1.97 12.75
CA ARG A 23 -13.47 -3.32 12.19
C ARG A 23 -12.35 -3.67 11.22
N VAL A 24 -12.03 -2.78 10.29
CA VAL A 24 -10.96 -3.00 9.29
C VAL A 24 -9.60 -3.18 9.97
N LEU A 25 -9.29 -2.37 10.99
CA LEU A 25 -8.08 -2.54 11.79
C LEU A 25 -8.07 -3.89 12.52
N GLY A 26 -9.21 -4.32 13.08
CA GLY A 26 -9.36 -5.64 13.71
C GLY A 26 -9.16 -6.81 12.74
N ASP A 27 -9.65 -6.70 11.51
CA ASP A 27 -9.43 -7.70 10.45
C ASP A 27 -7.94 -7.82 10.12
N MET A 28 -7.22 -6.69 10.06
CA MET A 28 -5.78 -6.69 9.84
C MET A 28 -5.01 -7.38 10.96
N ILE A 29 -5.35 -7.08 12.21
CA ILE A 29 -4.75 -7.71 13.38
C ILE A 29 -4.99 -9.23 13.36
N THR A 30 -6.22 -9.64 13.06
CA THR A 30 -6.59 -11.05 12.99
C THR A 30 -5.86 -11.78 11.85
N SER A 31 -5.75 -11.16 10.67
CA SER A 31 -4.98 -11.74 9.55
C SER A 31 -3.50 -11.84 9.87
N LYS A 32 -2.91 -10.82 10.50
CA LYS A 32 -1.54 -10.87 11.02
C LYS A 32 -1.39 -12.08 11.94
N GLN A 33 -2.24 -12.21 12.97
CA GLN A 33 -2.22 -13.34 13.91
C GLN A 33 -2.42 -14.71 13.24
N ARG A 34 -3.28 -14.82 12.21
CA ARG A 34 -3.41 -16.07 11.44
C ARG A 34 -2.11 -16.44 10.72
N ASN A 35 -1.37 -15.45 10.24
CA ASN A 35 -0.04 -15.68 9.66
C ASN A 35 1.02 -16.01 10.71
N PHE A 36 0.89 -15.55 11.97
CA PHE A 36 1.80 -15.94 13.06
C PHE A 36 1.87 -17.46 13.22
N VAL A 37 0.75 -18.18 13.03
CA VAL A 37 0.72 -19.66 13.05
C VAL A 37 1.52 -20.29 11.90
N ARG A 38 1.78 -19.53 10.82
CA ARG A 38 2.38 -19.98 9.55
C ARG A 38 3.78 -19.41 9.30
N THR A 39 4.22 -18.40 10.04
CA THR A 39 5.49 -17.68 9.85
C THR A 39 6.31 -17.68 11.15
N ASP A 40 7.56 -17.20 11.09
CA ASP A 40 8.37 -17.00 12.29
C ASP A 40 7.63 -16.08 13.28
N GLU A 41 7.72 -16.37 14.58
CA GLU A 41 7.04 -15.64 15.66
C GLU A 41 7.37 -14.14 15.62
N ASN A 42 8.54 -13.78 15.11
CA ASN A 42 9.00 -12.40 15.02
C ASN A 42 8.47 -11.65 13.76
N TYR A 43 7.83 -12.34 12.82
CA TYR A 43 7.32 -11.76 11.57
C TYR A 43 5.96 -11.04 11.75
N VAL A 44 5.28 -11.30 12.87
CA VAL A 44 3.92 -10.80 13.11
C VAL A 44 3.84 -10.16 14.49
N SER A 45 4.12 -8.87 14.55
CA SER A 45 3.82 -8.04 15.72
C SER A 45 2.75 -7.00 15.39
N LEU A 46 1.94 -6.67 16.40
CA LEU A 46 1.15 -5.44 16.39
C LEU A 46 2.12 -4.27 16.26
N ASP A 47 2.05 -3.58 15.13
CA ASP A 47 3.03 -2.57 14.80
C ASP A 47 2.46 -1.18 15.14
N LYS A 48 3.23 -0.35 15.85
CA LYS A 48 2.90 1.07 16.10
C LYS A 48 2.54 1.80 14.80
N HIS A 49 3.13 1.37 13.68
CA HIS A 49 2.85 1.89 12.34
C HIS A 49 1.45 1.53 11.81
N ASP A 50 0.78 0.50 12.36
CA ASP A 50 -0.59 0.17 11.97
C ASP A 50 -1.59 1.27 12.32
N MET A 51 -1.30 2.05 13.37
CA MET A 51 -2.17 3.16 13.77
C MET A 51 -1.93 4.43 12.94
N ILE A 52 -0.72 4.62 12.39
CA ILE A 52 -0.29 5.90 11.81
C ILE A 52 -0.03 5.85 10.30
N GLY A 53 0.01 4.64 9.73
CA GLY A 53 0.18 4.40 8.30
C GLY A 53 -1.12 4.51 7.50
N THR A 54 -0.98 4.32 6.19
CA THR A 54 -2.06 4.04 5.25
C THR A 54 -2.01 2.56 4.90
N HIS A 55 -3.15 1.89 4.96
CA HIS A 55 -3.29 0.47 4.64
C HIS A 55 -4.11 0.29 3.37
N PHE A 56 -3.61 -0.58 2.48
CA PHE A 56 -4.23 -0.95 1.22
C PHE A 56 -4.63 -2.41 1.32
N LEU A 57 -5.93 -2.65 1.38
CA LEU A 57 -6.48 -3.96 1.67
C LEU A 57 -7.34 -4.41 0.50
N ILE A 58 -7.26 -5.69 0.15
CA ILE A 58 -8.19 -6.32 -0.78
C ILE A 58 -8.92 -7.42 -0.04
N TYR A 59 -10.24 -7.35 -0.09
CA TYR A 59 -11.14 -8.35 0.44
C TYR A 59 -11.71 -9.19 -0.69
N GLU A 60 -11.80 -10.50 -0.48
CA GLU A 60 -12.67 -11.39 -1.24
C GLU A 60 -14.05 -11.39 -0.58
N THR A 61 -15.10 -11.24 -1.38
CA THR A 61 -16.46 -10.94 -0.92
C THR A 61 -17.49 -11.90 -1.52
N SER A 62 -17.10 -13.12 -1.90
CA SER A 62 -18.08 -14.14 -2.32
C SER A 62 -19.03 -14.50 -1.18
N ASP A 63 -18.52 -14.50 0.06
CA ASP A 63 -19.34 -14.46 1.27
C ASP A 63 -19.50 -13.02 1.74
N ILE A 64 -20.70 -12.45 1.53
CA ILE A 64 -21.01 -11.07 1.92
C ILE A 64 -21.08 -10.88 3.43
N PHE A 65 -21.31 -11.94 4.19
CA PHE A 65 -21.43 -11.88 5.65
C PHE A 65 -20.06 -12.00 6.31
N ASN A 66 -19.13 -12.69 5.65
CA ASN A 66 -17.77 -12.92 6.14
C ASN A 66 -16.71 -12.62 5.06
N PRO A 67 -16.55 -11.36 4.64
CA PRO A 67 -15.54 -11.00 3.65
C PRO A 67 -14.14 -11.31 4.18
N LYS A 68 -13.32 -11.99 3.37
CA LYS A 68 -11.96 -12.42 3.75
C LYS A 68 -10.95 -11.40 3.26
N MET A 69 -10.17 -10.80 4.16
CA MET A 69 -9.02 -10.00 3.74
C MET A 69 -7.92 -10.92 3.17
N ILE A 70 -7.55 -10.72 1.92
CA ILE A 70 -6.63 -11.58 1.16
C ILE A 70 -5.34 -10.88 0.74
N PHE A 71 -5.28 -9.56 0.84
CA PHE A 71 -4.12 -8.74 0.55
C PHE A 71 -4.05 -7.61 1.59
N ALA A 72 -2.85 -7.28 2.05
CA ALA A 72 -2.58 -6.05 2.78
C ALA A 72 -1.19 -5.50 2.42
N LEU A 73 -1.09 -4.18 2.32
CA LEU A 73 0.18 -3.46 2.21
C LEU A 73 0.05 -2.16 3.01
N ARG A 74 1.15 -1.69 3.60
CA ARG A 74 1.15 -0.45 4.38
C ARG A 74 2.19 0.53 3.86
N CYS A 75 1.83 1.80 3.85
CA CYS A 75 2.78 2.91 3.75
C CYS A 75 2.77 3.74 5.04
N THR A 76 3.94 4.21 5.48
CA THR A 76 4.08 5.16 6.59
C THR A 76 4.90 6.36 6.15
N TYR A 77 4.41 7.56 6.44
CA TYR A 77 5.05 8.82 6.08
C TYR A 77 5.93 9.32 7.23
N GLU A 78 7.14 9.80 6.91
CA GLU A 78 8.10 10.27 7.93
C GLU A 78 7.50 11.37 8.82
N GLN A 79 6.71 12.27 8.24
CA GLN A 79 6.04 13.35 8.99
C GLN A 79 5.07 12.82 10.06
N ARG A 80 4.30 11.76 9.74
CA ARG A 80 3.40 11.12 10.71
C ARG A 80 4.20 10.40 11.78
N ALA A 81 5.23 9.65 11.38
CA ALA A 81 6.12 8.96 12.30
C ALA A 81 6.77 9.93 13.32
N LYS A 82 7.27 11.08 12.84
CA LYS A 82 7.81 12.18 13.68
C LYS A 82 6.78 12.70 14.68
N THR A 83 5.53 12.92 14.26
CA THR A 83 4.44 13.40 15.15
C THR A 83 4.22 12.46 16.34
N HIS A 84 4.37 11.16 16.13
CA HIS A 84 4.20 10.13 17.16
C HIS A 84 5.52 9.67 17.80
N LYS A 85 6.64 10.37 17.53
CA LYS A 85 7.97 10.07 18.06
C LYS A 85 8.43 8.63 17.78
N VAL A 86 8.13 8.13 16.59
CA VAL A 86 8.60 6.83 16.09
C VAL A 86 9.40 7.03 14.80
N ASN A 87 10.41 6.19 14.55
CA ASN A 87 11.07 6.18 13.24
C ASN A 87 10.30 5.31 12.25
N LEU A 88 10.55 5.46 10.96
CA LEU A 88 10.04 4.53 9.95
C LEU A 88 10.67 3.13 10.12
N PRO A 89 9.98 2.04 9.73
CA PRO A 89 10.49 0.67 9.84
C PRO A 89 11.92 0.47 9.30
N LEU A 90 12.22 0.94 8.09
CA LEU A 90 13.56 0.81 7.51
C LEU A 90 14.60 1.70 8.23
N GLN A 91 14.17 2.83 8.78
CA GLN A 91 15.04 3.67 9.61
C GLN A 91 15.38 2.99 10.94
N ASP A 92 14.42 2.28 11.56
CA ASP A 92 14.68 1.46 12.77
C ASP A 92 15.66 0.29 12.46
N LEU A 93 15.71 -0.18 11.20
CA LEU A 93 16.66 -1.19 10.75
C LEU A 93 18.05 -0.62 10.42
N ALA A 94 18.15 0.66 10.05
CA ALA A 94 19.37 1.28 9.54
C ALA A 94 20.64 0.99 10.37
N PRO A 95 20.64 1.01 11.72
CA PRO A 95 21.84 0.72 12.51
C PRO A 95 22.41 -0.69 12.30
N LYS A 96 21.56 -1.65 11.89
CA LYS A 96 21.90 -3.07 11.71
C LYS A 96 22.18 -3.42 10.24
N LEU A 97 21.98 -2.50 9.31
CA LEU A 97 22.26 -2.72 7.89
C LEU A 97 23.77 -2.83 7.61
N PRO A 98 24.17 -3.57 6.56
CA PRO A 98 25.53 -3.52 6.03
C PRO A 98 25.96 -2.11 5.59
N PRO A 99 27.27 -1.80 5.53
CA PRO A 99 27.76 -0.46 5.23
C PRO A 99 27.28 0.14 3.91
N ASP A 100 27.24 -0.67 2.85
CA ASP A 100 26.77 -0.27 1.51
C ASP A 100 25.28 0.10 1.50
N CYS A 101 24.45 -0.66 2.23
CA CYS A 101 23.03 -0.37 2.41
C CYS A 101 22.83 0.92 3.22
N LYS A 102 23.63 1.15 4.27
CA LYS A 102 23.59 2.38 5.06
C LYS A 102 23.93 3.60 4.21
N GLU A 103 25.04 3.53 3.47
CA GLU A 103 25.48 4.62 2.60
C GLU A 103 24.42 4.95 1.53
N ALA A 104 23.82 3.92 0.92
CA ALA A 104 22.76 4.10 -0.06
C ALA A 104 21.51 4.74 0.56
N LEU A 105 21.08 4.31 1.75
CA LEU A 105 19.93 4.88 2.45
C LEU A 105 20.19 6.34 2.88
N ASP A 106 21.37 6.65 3.39
CA ASP A 106 21.74 8.00 3.81
C ASP A 106 21.79 8.96 2.62
N LYS A 107 22.39 8.52 1.50
CA LYS A 107 22.41 9.28 0.24
C LYS A 107 20.99 9.52 -0.27
N TYR A 108 20.16 8.50 -0.26
CA TYR A 108 18.77 8.59 -0.69
C TYR A 108 17.95 9.53 0.20
N ARG A 109 18.18 9.53 1.51
CA ARG A 109 17.56 10.48 2.43
C ARG A 109 18.01 11.90 2.17
N ALA A 110 19.29 12.12 1.87
CA ALA A 110 19.82 13.45 1.60
C ALA A 110 19.22 14.10 0.34
N SER A 111 18.76 13.30 -0.63
CA SER A 111 18.14 13.79 -1.87
C SER A 111 16.62 14.00 -1.78
N HIS A 112 15.97 13.60 -0.68
CA HIS A 112 14.51 13.66 -0.55
C HIS A 112 14.07 14.41 0.71
N PRO A 113 13.12 15.38 0.62
CA PRO A 113 12.74 16.23 1.75
C PRO A 113 12.03 15.47 2.88
N SER A 114 11.38 14.34 2.58
CA SER A 114 10.72 13.47 3.55
C SER A 114 10.59 12.08 2.94
N LEU A 115 10.79 11.05 3.76
CA LEU A 115 10.69 9.66 3.33
C LEU A 115 9.27 9.09 3.48
N VAL A 116 8.96 8.10 2.64
CA VAL A 116 7.78 7.24 2.76
C VAL A 116 8.27 5.79 2.82
N ASP A 117 7.83 5.04 3.81
CA ASP A 117 8.22 3.65 4.02
C ASP A 117 7.05 2.73 3.66
N CYS A 118 7.26 1.87 2.66
CA CYS A 118 6.27 0.90 2.17
C CYS A 118 6.69 -0.50 2.62
N ASN A 119 6.01 -1.06 3.61
CA ASN A 119 6.36 -2.33 4.24
C ASN A 119 5.11 -3.04 4.77
N ALA A 120 5.29 -4.19 5.42
CA ALA A 120 4.22 -5.05 5.92
C ALA A 120 3.26 -5.53 4.82
N TRP A 121 3.83 -6.18 3.82
CA TRP A 121 3.10 -6.84 2.73
C TRP A 121 2.58 -8.21 3.16
N PHE A 122 1.35 -8.53 2.75
CA PHE A 122 0.72 -9.82 2.94
C PHE A 122 -0.16 -10.19 1.75
N VAL A 123 -0.09 -11.45 1.31
CA VAL A 123 -1.05 -12.10 0.40
C VAL A 123 -1.39 -13.49 0.92
N GLU A 124 -2.68 -13.80 0.97
CA GLU A 124 -3.15 -15.17 1.25
C GLU A 124 -2.64 -16.13 0.15
N PRO A 125 -1.99 -17.25 0.50
CA PRO A 125 -1.37 -18.14 -0.48
C PRO A 125 -2.31 -18.63 -1.59
N GLU A 126 -3.57 -18.92 -1.25
CA GLU A 126 -4.63 -19.32 -2.20
C GLU A 126 -4.86 -18.27 -3.31
N TYR A 127 -4.62 -17.00 -2.99
CA TYR A 127 -4.79 -15.88 -3.90
C TYR A 127 -3.48 -15.40 -4.52
N SER A 128 -2.36 -16.06 -4.25
CA SER A 128 -1.11 -15.79 -4.97
C SER A 128 -1.28 -15.96 -6.47
N PHE A 129 -0.51 -15.23 -7.28
CA PHE A 129 -0.59 -15.32 -8.74
C PHE A 129 -0.42 -16.77 -9.25
N LYS A 130 0.45 -17.54 -8.61
CA LYS A 130 0.66 -18.97 -8.94
C LYS A 130 -0.62 -19.81 -8.80
N ASN A 131 -1.46 -19.49 -7.82
CA ASN A 131 -2.62 -20.30 -7.46
C ASN A 131 -3.93 -19.77 -8.05
N SER A 132 -4.08 -18.45 -8.18
CA SER A 132 -5.32 -17.81 -8.64
C SER A 132 -5.23 -17.21 -10.05
N GLY A 133 -4.01 -16.94 -10.56
CA GLY A 133 -3.79 -16.14 -11.77
C GLY A 133 -4.08 -14.64 -11.59
N ILE A 134 -4.50 -14.20 -10.40
CA ILE A 134 -4.80 -12.79 -10.11
C ILE A 134 -3.52 -12.09 -9.65
N ASN A 135 -3.17 -10.98 -10.30
CA ASN A 135 -1.99 -10.21 -9.93
C ASN A 135 -2.31 -9.16 -8.86
N LEU A 136 -2.60 -9.60 -7.63
CA LEU A 136 -2.96 -8.72 -6.52
C LEU A 136 -1.85 -7.71 -6.18
N SER A 137 -0.59 -8.08 -6.41
CA SER A 137 0.56 -7.20 -6.20
C SER A 137 0.50 -5.98 -7.13
N ASP A 138 0.18 -6.17 -8.41
CA ASP A 138 0.06 -5.05 -9.36
C ASP A 138 -1.03 -4.06 -8.91
N ILE A 139 -2.19 -4.59 -8.50
CA ILE A 139 -3.31 -3.79 -7.97
C ILE A 139 -2.87 -3.01 -6.71
N GLY A 140 -2.24 -3.71 -5.77
CA GLY A 140 -1.78 -3.13 -4.51
C GLY A 140 -0.73 -2.05 -4.70
N PHE A 141 0.29 -2.28 -5.52
CA PHE A 141 1.34 -1.29 -5.78
C PHE A 141 0.83 -0.12 -6.62
N ALA A 142 -0.12 -0.32 -7.55
CA ALA A 142 -0.77 0.79 -8.24
C ALA A 142 -1.50 1.73 -7.25
N LEU A 143 -2.23 1.18 -6.27
CA LEU A 143 -2.87 1.96 -5.20
C LEU A 143 -1.84 2.68 -4.33
N VAL A 144 -0.75 2.01 -3.95
CA VAL A 144 0.34 2.61 -3.19
C VAL A 144 0.94 3.80 -3.92
N CYS A 145 1.34 3.64 -5.18
CA CYS A 145 1.95 4.71 -5.95
C CYS A 145 1.00 5.90 -6.10
N LEU A 146 -0.29 5.65 -6.38
CA LEU A 146 -1.30 6.71 -6.44
C LEU A 146 -1.48 7.42 -5.10
N GLN A 147 -1.44 6.69 -3.98
CA GLN A 147 -1.49 7.30 -2.64
C GLN A 147 -0.25 8.15 -2.36
N ILE A 148 0.93 7.66 -2.69
CA ILE A 148 2.17 8.39 -2.43
C ILE A 148 2.17 9.71 -3.22
N LEU A 149 1.74 9.66 -4.50
CA LEU A 149 1.51 10.85 -5.33
C LEU A 149 0.45 11.78 -4.74
N ARG A 150 -0.67 11.24 -4.24
CA ARG A 150 -1.72 11.99 -3.56
C ARG A 150 -1.20 12.81 -2.39
N MET A 151 -0.24 12.24 -1.66
CA MET A 151 0.41 12.86 -0.50
C MET A 151 1.57 13.78 -0.88
N GLY A 152 1.84 13.99 -2.17
CA GLY A 152 2.88 14.90 -2.66
C GLY A 152 4.29 14.30 -2.72
N HIS A 153 4.40 12.97 -2.74
CA HIS A 153 5.65 12.24 -2.85
C HIS A 153 5.70 11.46 -4.17
N ASP A 154 6.89 11.11 -4.64
CA ASP A 154 7.13 10.40 -5.90
C ASP A 154 8.11 9.22 -5.73
N HIS A 155 8.31 8.82 -4.47
CA HIS A 155 9.36 7.90 -4.06
C HIS A 155 8.96 7.19 -2.76
N PHE A 156 9.56 6.03 -2.50
CA PHE A 156 9.47 5.33 -1.22
C PHE A 156 10.70 4.48 -0.97
N ILE A 157 10.85 4.08 0.29
CA ILE A 157 11.81 3.06 0.74
C ILE A 157 11.02 1.82 1.18
N ALA A 158 11.60 0.64 1.01
CA ALA A 158 10.97 -0.63 1.37
C ALA A 158 12.03 -1.70 1.70
N CYS A 159 11.57 -2.80 2.27
CA CYS A 159 12.38 -3.98 2.56
C CYS A 159 11.60 -5.23 2.13
N THR A 160 12.13 -6.01 1.19
CA THR A 160 11.46 -7.20 0.64
C THR A 160 12.12 -8.48 1.13
N ASN A 161 11.32 -9.50 1.44
CA ASN A 161 11.84 -10.83 1.79
C ASN A 161 12.16 -11.64 0.52
N GLU A 162 13.44 -11.91 0.31
CA GLU A 162 13.98 -12.53 -0.90
C GLU A 162 13.92 -14.04 -0.91
N LYS A 163 13.57 -14.67 0.22
CA LYS A 163 13.10 -16.07 0.22
C LYS A 163 11.92 -16.27 -0.73
N TYR A 164 11.05 -15.27 -0.85
CA TYR A 164 9.88 -15.28 -1.74
C TYR A 164 10.10 -14.52 -3.05
N LYS A 165 11.30 -13.97 -3.28
CA LYS A 165 11.60 -13.06 -4.41
C LYS A 165 10.62 -11.88 -4.46
N ALA A 166 10.31 -11.33 -3.29
CA ALA A 166 9.27 -10.32 -3.11
C ALA A 166 9.54 -9.02 -3.88
N HIS A 167 10.80 -8.67 -4.18
CA HIS A 167 11.13 -7.54 -5.06
C HIS A 167 10.39 -7.58 -6.42
N ARG A 168 10.06 -8.77 -6.94
CA ARG A 168 9.39 -8.92 -8.23
C ARG A 168 7.99 -8.32 -8.25
N TRP A 169 7.34 -8.24 -7.09
CA TRP A 169 5.98 -7.73 -6.96
C TRP A 169 5.87 -6.23 -7.21
N LEU A 170 6.96 -5.48 -7.05
CA LEU A 170 6.99 -4.03 -7.33
C LEU A 170 7.77 -3.67 -8.60
N ALA A 171 8.40 -4.64 -9.26
CA ALA A 171 9.34 -4.43 -10.37
C ALA A 171 8.74 -3.72 -11.60
N ASN A 172 7.41 -3.80 -11.77
CA ASN A 172 6.73 -3.10 -12.86
C ASN A 172 6.26 -1.70 -12.44
N ALA A 173 6.02 -1.48 -11.15
CA ALA A 173 5.44 -0.25 -10.61
C ALA A 173 6.47 0.87 -10.43
N ALA A 174 7.74 0.52 -10.18
CA ALA A 174 8.82 1.48 -10.02
C ALA A 174 10.18 0.85 -10.33
N ASP A 175 11.12 1.70 -10.73
CA ASP A 175 12.52 1.32 -10.88
C ASP A 175 13.26 1.40 -9.54
N PHE A 176 14.16 0.44 -9.30
CA PHE A 176 15.01 0.43 -8.10
C PHE A 176 16.29 -0.39 -8.34
N PRO A 177 17.38 -0.07 -7.62
CA PRO A 177 18.60 -0.89 -7.62
C PRO A 177 18.36 -2.26 -6.97
N LYS A 178 18.90 -3.34 -7.58
CA LYS A 178 18.68 -4.74 -7.14
C LYS A 178 19.88 -5.35 -6.40
N ASN A 179 20.82 -4.51 -5.95
CA ASN A 179 22.12 -4.92 -5.45
C ASN A 179 22.29 -4.73 -3.92
N PHE A 180 21.26 -4.24 -3.22
CA PHE A 180 21.31 -3.98 -1.78
C PHE A 180 20.64 -5.11 -0.99
N GLU A 181 21.29 -6.28 -0.98
CA GLU A 181 20.79 -7.45 -0.26
C GLU A 181 21.47 -7.61 1.10
N PHE A 182 20.72 -8.04 2.11
CA PHE A 182 21.23 -8.25 3.47
C PHE A 182 20.46 -9.37 4.18
N ILE A 183 20.99 -9.88 5.29
CA ILE A 183 20.25 -10.78 6.18
C ILE A 183 19.51 -9.95 7.21
N HIS A 184 18.19 -10.08 7.28
CA HIS A 184 17.40 -9.26 8.18
C HIS A 184 17.65 -9.65 9.65
N PRO A 185 17.88 -8.69 10.56
CA PRO A 185 18.41 -8.97 11.90
C PRO A 185 17.41 -9.61 12.87
N VAL A 186 16.11 -9.50 12.58
CA VAL A 186 15.03 -10.06 13.42
C VAL A 186 14.42 -11.31 12.79
N VAL A 187 14.53 -11.43 11.47
CA VAL A 187 13.99 -12.54 10.68
C VAL A 187 15.16 -12.94 9.78
N PRO A 188 15.96 -13.96 10.11
CA PRO A 188 17.26 -14.23 9.49
C PRO A 188 17.14 -14.81 8.07
N ASP A 189 16.14 -14.37 7.30
CA ASP A 189 15.99 -14.59 5.88
C ASP A 189 16.72 -13.47 5.09
N LYS A 190 17.10 -13.80 3.86
CA LYS A 190 17.64 -12.83 2.90
C LYS A 190 16.57 -11.78 2.56
N HIS A 191 16.94 -10.52 2.65
CA HIS A 191 16.10 -9.38 2.29
C HIS A 191 16.81 -8.47 1.29
N MET A 192 16.04 -7.63 0.60
CA MET A 192 16.54 -6.59 -0.29
C MET A 192 16.00 -5.24 0.15
N MET A 193 16.90 -4.26 0.29
CA MET A 193 16.53 -2.87 0.47
C MET A 193 16.09 -2.30 -0.87
N ILE A 194 14.91 -1.71 -0.87
CA ILE A 194 14.28 -1.11 -2.04
C ILE A 194 14.27 0.39 -1.87
N LEU A 195 14.84 1.10 -2.85
CA LEU A 195 14.87 2.56 -2.92
C LEU A 195 14.29 2.94 -4.28
N THR A 196 13.01 3.34 -4.32
CA THR A 196 12.30 3.59 -5.58
C THR A 196 12.26 5.07 -5.92
N GLU A 197 12.64 5.42 -7.14
CA GLU A 197 12.39 6.76 -7.68
C GLU A 197 11.45 6.64 -8.87
N LYS A 198 10.60 7.66 -9.09
CA LYS A 198 9.78 7.85 -10.29
C LYS A 198 8.95 6.62 -10.68
N PHE A 199 7.70 6.62 -10.26
CA PHE A 199 6.77 5.54 -10.58
C PHE A 199 6.53 5.36 -12.08
N ASN A 200 6.35 4.12 -12.51
CA ASN A 200 6.00 3.76 -13.88
C ASN A 200 4.53 4.07 -14.15
N MET A 201 4.23 5.35 -14.42
CA MET A 201 2.85 5.83 -14.62
C MET A 201 2.10 5.11 -15.76
N PRO A 202 2.71 4.77 -16.91
CA PRO A 202 2.05 3.96 -17.93
C PRO A 202 1.54 2.60 -17.40
N PHE A 203 2.35 1.89 -16.62
CA PHE A 203 1.95 0.63 -16.00
C PHE A 203 0.85 0.83 -14.95
N ILE A 204 0.97 1.84 -14.08
CA ILE A 204 -0.05 2.14 -13.08
C ILE A 204 -1.40 2.44 -13.76
N LYS A 205 -1.37 3.22 -14.84
CA LYS A 205 -2.55 3.53 -15.64
C LYS A 205 -3.16 2.26 -16.25
N SER A 206 -2.35 1.35 -16.80
CA SER A 206 -2.87 0.11 -17.38
C SER A 206 -3.54 -0.79 -16.34
N VAL A 207 -2.98 -0.87 -15.12
CA VAL A 207 -3.59 -1.63 -14.01
C VAL A 207 -4.94 -1.01 -13.61
N TYR A 208 -4.99 0.33 -13.51
CA TYR A 208 -6.26 1.04 -13.26
C TYR A 208 -7.30 0.74 -14.34
N GLU A 209 -6.95 0.87 -15.62
CA GLU A 209 -7.88 0.64 -16.74
C GLU A 209 -8.40 -0.80 -16.75
N GLN A 210 -7.53 -1.78 -16.51
CA GLN A 210 -7.91 -3.20 -16.43
C GLN A 210 -8.85 -3.50 -15.26
N HIS A 211 -8.77 -2.73 -14.18
CA HIS A 211 -9.49 -2.97 -12.93
C HIS A 211 -10.36 -1.78 -12.51
N LYS A 212 -10.81 -0.99 -13.49
CA LYS A 212 -11.48 0.29 -13.28
C LYS A 212 -12.63 0.21 -12.28
N ASP A 213 -13.51 -0.77 -12.42
CA ASP A 213 -14.64 -0.98 -11.51
C ASP A 213 -14.20 -1.14 -10.04
N LEU A 214 -13.06 -1.80 -9.80
CA LEU A 214 -12.55 -2.03 -8.45
C LEU A 214 -11.97 -0.75 -7.85
N PHE A 215 -11.25 0.05 -8.65
CA PHE A 215 -10.68 1.32 -8.24
C PHE A 215 -11.74 2.42 -8.08
N ASP A 216 -12.72 2.48 -8.97
CA ASP A 216 -13.79 3.49 -8.92
C ASP A 216 -14.77 3.25 -7.75
N ASN A 217 -14.88 2.00 -7.27
CA ASN A 217 -15.77 1.61 -6.16
C ASN A 217 -15.02 1.24 -4.87
N LEU A 218 -13.76 1.66 -4.73
CA LEU A 218 -13.01 1.41 -3.50
C LEU A 218 -13.66 2.10 -2.30
N LEU A 219 -13.48 1.53 -1.10
CA LEU A 219 -13.88 2.17 0.15
C LEU A 219 -12.69 2.93 0.73
N GLU A 220 -12.80 4.24 0.86
CA GLU A 220 -11.82 5.05 1.60
C GLU A 220 -12.31 5.36 3.01
N LEU A 221 -11.46 5.08 3.97
CA LEU A 221 -11.62 5.46 5.37
C LEU A 221 -10.47 6.41 5.69
N THR A 222 -10.74 7.70 5.58
CA THR A 222 -9.74 8.77 5.69
C THR A 222 -10.05 9.65 6.89
N PRO A 223 -9.04 10.29 7.49
CA PRO A 223 -9.30 11.24 8.57
C PRO A 223 -10.11 12.45 8.05
N ASP A 224 -10.94 13.02 8.91
CA ASP A 224 -11.74 14.20 8.58
C ASP A 224 -10.86 15.47 8.64
N VAL A 225 -10.10 15.69 7.57
CA VAL A 225 -9.17 16.83 7.45
C VAL A 225 -9.59 17.68 6.25
N PRO A 226 -9.77 19.01 6.43
CA PRO A 226 -10.07 19.92 5.33
C PRO A 226 -9.04 19.82 4.20
N GLY A 227 -9.52 19.69 2.96
CA GLY A 227 -8.67 19.63 1.76
C GLY A 227 -8.06 18.25 1.45
N TYR A 228 -8.46 17.20 2.16
CA TYR A 228 -8.06 15.83 1.84
C TYR A 228 -8.64 15.41 0.48
N LYS A 229 -7.77 15.17 -0.51
CA LYS A 229 -8.18 14.66 -1.84
C LYS A 229 -8.50 13.18 -1.76
N THR A 230 -9.59 12.75 -2.39
CA THR A 230 -9.94 11.33 -2.52
C THR A 230 -9.07 10.63 -3.57
N MET A 231 -9.01 9.30 -3.53
CA MET A 231 -8.31 8.48 -4.51
C MET A 231 -8.94 8.61 -5.90
N PRO A 232 -10.28 8.60 -6.07
CA PRO A 232 -10.89 8.92 -7.37
C PRO A 232 -10.48 10.27 -7.93
N GLU A 233 -10.41 11.33 -7.11
CA GLU A 233 -9.92 12.64 -7.55
C GLU A 233 -8.45 12.60 -7.96
N THR A 234 -7.64 11.86 -7.23
CA THR A 234 -6.21 11.67 -7.55
C THR A 234 -6.04 10.94 -8.87
N ILE A 235 -6.76 9.85 -9.09
CA ILE A 235 -6.74 9.08 -10.34
C ILE A 235 -7.13 9.98 -11.52
N LYS A 236 -8.20 10.77 -11.39
CA LYS A 236 -8.62 11.71 -12.43
C LYS A 236 -7.53 12.74 -12.76
N ALA A 237 -6.89 13.30 -11.72
CA ALA A 237 -5.82 14.28 -11.89
C ALA A 237 -4.57 13.68 -12.53
N GLN A 238 -4.14 12.48 -12.11
CA GLN A 238 -2.92 11.84 -12.62
C GLN A 238 -3.08 11.32 -14.05
N PHE A 239 -4.28 10.89 -14.43
CA PHE A 239 -4.55 10.32 -15.75
C PHE A 239 -5.26 11.26 -16.73
N ASN A 240 -5.47 12.53 -16.34
CA ASN A 240 -6.17 13.54 -17.15
C ASN A 240 -7.54 13.07 -17.66
N ILE A 241 -8.32 12.40 -16.81
CA ILE A 241 -9.65 11.90 -17.19
C ILE A 241 -10.65 13.07 -17.13
N THR A 242 -11.02 13.62 -18.28
CA THR A 242 -12.13 14.59 -18.38
C THR A 242 -13.46 13.87 -18.31
N THR A 243 -14.33 14.26 -17.37
CA THR A 243 -15.74 13.89 -17.44
C THR A 243 -16.35 14.59 -18.65
N GLU A 244 -16.72 13.82 -19.68
CA GLU A 244 -17.70 14.31 -20.65
C GLU A 244 -18.92 14.75 -19.85
N LYS A 245 -19.28 16.04 -19.98
CA LYS A 245 -20.58 16.50 -19.51
C LYS A 245 -21.59 15.67 -20.26
N ILE A 246 -22.30 14.79 -19.56
CA ILE A 246 -23.56 14.25 -20.07
C ILE A 246 -24.41 15.50 -20.32
N ALA A 247 -24.54 15.88 -21.59
CA ALA A 247 -25.48 16.90 -21.99
C ALA A 247 -26.84 16.47 -21.42
N PRO A 248 -27.61 17.37 -20.76
CA PRO A 248 -28.96 17.04 -20.38
C PRO A 248 -29.67 16.63 -21.67
N SER A 249 -30.00 15.34 -21.78
CA SER A 249 -30.86 14.88 -22.86
C SER A 249 -32.11 15.73 -22.81
N GLU A 250 -32.44 16.32 -23.95
CA GLU A 250 -33.68 17.03 -24.15
C GLU A 250 -34.83 16.15 -23.63
N VAL A 251 -35.33 16.49 -22.45
CA VAL A 251 -36.69 16.15 -22.05
C VAL A 251 -37.58 16.88 -23.04
N LYS A 252 -37.81 16.26 -24.20
CA LYS A 252 -38.92 16.63 -25.07
C LYS A 252 -40.17 16.46 -24.21
N LYS A 253 -40.71 17.61 -23.78
CA LYS A 253 -42.05 17.70 -23.22
C LYS A 253 -43.00 17.07 -24.23
N ALA A 254 -43.57 15.94 -23.87
CA ALA A 254 -44.92 15.61 -24.29
C ALA A 254 -45.85 16.47 -23.45
N GLY A 255 -46.68 17.28 -24.11
CA GLY A 255 -47.61 18.22 -23.49
C GLY A 255 -47.79 19.45 -24.36
#